data_AF-W2UHZ2-F1
#
_entry.id   AF-W2UHZ2-F1
#
_cell.length_a   1.000
_cell.length_b   1.000
_cell.length_c   1.000
_cell.angle_alpha   90.00
_cell.angle_beta   90.00
_cell.angle_gamma   90.00
#
_symmetry.space_group_name_H-M   'P 1'
#
loop_
_entity.id
_entity.type
_entity.pdbx_description
1 polymer ?
#
loop_
_entity_poly.entity_id
_entity_poly.type
_entity_poly.pdbx_seq_one_letter_code
_entity_poly.pdbx_strand_id
1 'polypeptide(L)'
;MDIQNTAVDAVKAQPTGNKPLNRPIKLTLQPTKSLSWLLRGLQIIIALSLASVSFAQTELIMNGGSIYTDLGKDQFAAALYLETQQKNPNTAHSMAGEKRMEVRVLNNYSKRRWFNLWMQSISINNSRESFSESAQDLMTLMQAAKSAPQKGDFIEYLSSPDQGTSMRFNGTELVAGLPGEVFDLLLNTWIGAIPPTTSFKDEILGKQRNPEAVDLLDRVTTDPQRVDLAASWIRPPEPVAEIVAKVKPEPANKEQLKVKTAVSAKPKVLPESLENQPVAPKTATVATAALTADEPPAVTPKAEADSKNTKTDSLAKTSAETASAAQEVAADTEDEVDFSIAEALAMRDYTPLVVQAIFKKIRYPSRAIDKGYEGTVRMSIVVNKSGVLEKATVAQESKYSILNKAAIKATEKAAPFPELPAALNTNQFEITVPITFKLQ
;
A
#
# COMPACT_ATOMS: atom_id res chain seq x y z
N MET A 1 7.89 38.32 81.72
CA MET A 1 6.52 38.66 81.29
C MET A 1 6.49 38.39 79.79
N ASP A 2 6.34 37.11 79.42
CA ASP A 2 5.04 36.45 79.10
C ASP A 2 4.64 36.82 77.65
N ILE A 3 4.36 35.95 76.67
CA ILE A 3 3.70 34.62 76.67
C ILE A 3 4.15 33.79 75.42
N GLN A 4 4.26 32.48 75.66
CA GLN A 4 4.15 31.25 74.85
C GLN A 4 3.73 31.29 73.36
N ASN A 5 4.32 30.43 72.52
CA ASN A 5 3.89 29.01 72.33
C ASN A 5 4.86 28.24 71.41
N THR A 6 5.24 27.02 71.80
CA THR A 6 6.25 26.17 71.13
C THR A 6 5.68 24.80 70.77
N ALA A 7 6.18 24.26 69.66
CA ALA A 7 5.97 22.92 69.14
C ALA A 7 6.90 21.87 69.81
N VAL A 8 6.70 20.62 69.36
CA VAL A 8 7.67 19.52 69.12
C VAL A 8 7.57 18.26 70.01
N ASP A 9 7.58 17.13 69.29
CA ASP A 9 7.64 15.71 69.60
C ASP A 9 8.69 15.22 70.63
N ALA A 10 8.46 14.02 71.22
CA ALA A 10 9.18 12.77 70.85
C ALA A 10 9.20 11.65 71.95
N VAL A 11 9.39 10.41 71.46
CA VAL A 11 10.07 9.23 72.07
C VAL A 11 9.25 8.06 72.70
N LYS A 12 9.00 7.04 71.85
CA LYS A 12 9.28 5.57 71.91
C LYS A 12 9.68 4.86 73.23
N ALA A 13 9.00 3.73 73.55
CA ALA A 13 9.61 2.47 74.07
C ALA A 13 8.61 1.26 74.11
N GLN A 14 9.12 0.06 73.78
CA GLN A 14 8.58 -1.33 73.94
C GLN A 14 9.62 -2.10 74.82
N PRO A 15 9.49 -3.37 75.33
CA PRO A 15 8.88 -4.59 74.72
C PRO A 15 8.36 -5.70 75.70
N THR A 16 8.19 -6.94 75.18
CA THR A 16 7.99 -8.30 75.81
C THR A 16 6.54 -8.72 76.09
N GLY A 17 6.03 -9.95 75.87
CA GLY A 17 6.53 -11.23 75.33
C GLY A 17 5.65 -12.38 75.87
N ASN A 18 5.02 -13.22 75.02
CA ASN A 18 4.82 -14.69 75.16
C ASN A 18 3.69 -15.27 74.27
N LYS A 19 3.91 -16.54 73.86
CA LYS A 19 3.26 -17.33 72.78
C LYS A 19 2.14 -18.27 73.34
N PRO A 20 1.46 -19.12 72.52
CA PRO A 20 -0.01 -19.25 72.47
C PRO A 20 -0.56 -20.56 73.07
N LEU A 21 -1.90 -20.68 73.20
CA LEU A 21 -2.54 -21.99 73.42
C LEU A 21 -3.84 -22.17 72.60
N ASN A 22 -3.80 -23.22 71.78
CA ASN A 22 -4.88 -23.82 71.00
C ASN A 22 -6.03 -24.36 71.86
N ARG A 23 -7.28 -24.13 71.41
CA ARG A 23 -8.38 -25.12 71.29
C ARG A 23 -9.69 -24.42 70.88
N PRO A 24 -10.29 -24.73 69.71
CA PRO A 24 -11.71 -24.50 69.52
C PRO A 24 -12.51 -25.78 69.82
N ILE A 25 -13.55 -25.61 70.62
CA ILE A 25 -14.60 -26.57 70.94
C ILE A 25 -15.43 -26.81 69.67
N LYS A 26 -15.58 -28.08 69.25
CA LYS A 26 -16.55 -28.49 68.22
C LYS A 26 -17.96 -28.37 68.80
N LEU A 27 -18.76 -27.44 68.28
CA LEU A 27 -20.22 -27.44 68.47
C LEU A 27 -20.87 -27.79 67.12
N THR A 28 -21.33 -29.02 67.00
CA THR A 28 -22.12 -29.52 65.88
C THR A 28 -23.54 -28.99 65.98
N LEU A 29 -23.94 -28.09 65.09
CA LEU A 29 -25.33 -27.68 64.86
C LEU A 29 -25.76 -28.20 63.49
N GLN A 30 -26.76 -29.07 63.48
CA GLN A 30 -27.41 -29.55 62.26
C GLN A 30 -28.32 -28.46 61.69
N PRO A 31 -28.29 -28.15 60.39
CA PRO A 31 -29.20 -27.18 59.81
C PRO A 31 -30.57 -27.81 59.52
N THR A 32 -31.60 -27.26 60.15
CA THR A 32 -33.00 -27.54 59.87
C THR A 32 -33.44 -26.91 58.54
N LYS A 33 -34.31 -27.61 57.82
CA LYS A 33 -34.69 -27.39 56.41
C LYS A 33 -35.62 -26.18 56.14
N SER A 34 -35.53 -25.07 56.88
CA SER A 34 -36.45 -23.92 56.68
C SER A 34 -35.79 -22.62 56.20
N LEU A 35 -34.56 -22.68 55.67
CA LEU A 35 -33.85 -21.52 55.11
C LEU A 35 -33.49 -21.71 53.62
N SER A 36 -34.43 -22.20 52.80
CA SER A 36 -34.21 -22.35 51.35
C SER A 36 -35.18 -21.55 50.47
N TRP A 37 -36.11 -20.80 51.07
CA TRP A 37 -37.15 -20.08 50.32
C TRP A 37 -36.98 -18.55 50.27
N LEU A 38 -36.01 -17.97 51.01
CA LEU A 38 -35.69 -16.53 50.91
C LEU A 38 -34.41 -16.23 50.12
N LEU A 39 -33.69 -17.26 49.65
CA LEU A 39 -32.49 -17.11 48.80
C LEU A 39 -32.70 -17.55 47.34
N ARG A 40 -33.93 -17.92 46.96
CA ARG A 40 -34.28 -18.22 45.56
C ARG A 40 -35.02 -17.08 44.83
N GLY A 41 -35.46 -16.05 45.55
CA GLY A 41 -36.09 -14.86 44.96
C GLY A 41 -35.11 -13.77 44.48
N LEU A 42 -33.86 -13.78 44.97
CA LEU A 42 -32.84 -12.77 44.61
C LEU A 42 -31.80 -13.27 43.59
N GLN A 43 -31.96 -14.49 43.08
CA GLN A 43 -31.10 -15.06 42.03
C GLN A 43 -31.78 -15.06 40.64
N ILE A 44 -33.02 -14.57 40.53
CA ILE A 44 -33.74 -14.46 39.24
C ILE A 44 -33.77 -13.01 38.70
N ILE A 45 -33.34 -12.01 39.47
CA ILE A 45 -33.25 -10.61 39.00
C ILE A 45 -31.83 -10.26 38.50
N ILE A 46 -30.80 -11.05 38.81
CA ILE A 46 -29.43 -10.84 38.29
C ILE A 46 -29.17 -11.64 36.99
N ALA A 47 -30.08 -12.56 36.61
CA ALA A 47 -29.98 -13.30 35.34
C ALA A 47 -30.67 -12.57 34.16
N LEU A 48 -31.19 -11.36 34.36
CA LEU A 48 -31.87 -10.57 33.33
C LEU A 48 -31.25 -9.17 33.18
N SER A 49 -29.91 -9.12 33.14
CA SER A 49 -29.17 -7.93 32.72
C SER A 49 -27.96 -8.30 31.86
N LEU A 50 -28.11 -9.24 30.92
CA LEU A 50 -27.40 -9.11 29.66
C LEU A 50 -28.16 -8.03 28.87
N ALA A 51 -27.99 -6.77 29.30
CA ALA A 51 -28.20 -5.67 28.41
C ALA A 51 -27.20 -5.92 27.27
N SER A 52 -27.74 -6.31 26.11
CA SER A 52 -27.00 -6.14 24.88
C SER A 52 -26.66 -4.67 24.84
N VAL A 53 -25.40 -4.34 25.17
CA VAL A 53 -24.86 -3.04 24.81
C VAL A 53 -24.77 -3.12 23.30
N SER A 54 -25.89 -2.83 22.65
CA SER A 54 -25.90 -2.40 21.27
C SER A 54 -25.10 -1.10 21.32
N PHE A 55 -23.79 -1.20 21.10
CA PHE A 55 -23.04 -0.06 20.63
C PHE A 55 -23.82 0.40 19.41
N ALA A 56 -24.49 1.55 19.52
CA ALA A 56 -25.05 2.21 18.36
C ALA A 56 -23.83 2.53 17.50
N GLN A 57 -23.52 1.66 16.54
CA GLN A 57 -22.56 2.00 15.50
C GLN A 57 -23.21 3.16 14.75
N THR A 58 -22.60 4.34 14.85
CA THR A 58 -23.08 5.51 14.14
C THR A 58 -23.13 5.14 12.66
N GLU A 59 -24.31 5.26 12.05
CA GLU A 59 -24.47 4.86 10.65
C GLU A 59 -23.66 5.82 9.77
N LEU A 60 -22.52 5.36 9.29
CA LEU A 60 -21.67 6.13 8.40
C LEU A 60 -22.36 6.35 7.05
N ILE A 61 -22.43 7.61 6.62
CA ILE A 61 -23.00 7.97 5.33
C ILE A 61 -21.89 8.13 4.29
N MET A 62 -22.16 7.70 3.05
CA MET A 62 -21.22 7.91 1.95
C MET A 62 -21.05 9.41 1.70
N ASN A 63 -19.81 9.88 1.83
CA ASN A 63 -19.44 11.25 1.48
C ASN A 63 -19.27 11.40 -0.03
N GLY A 64 -18.61 10.43 -0.66
CA GLY A 64 -18.38 10.40 -2.10
C GLY A 64 -17.59 9.17 -2.54
N GLY A 65 -17.67 8.86 -3.83
CA GLY A 65 -17.00 7.72 -4.45
C GLY A 65 -16.31 8.10 -5.75
N SER A 66 -15.20 7.46 -6.07
CA SER A 66 -14.37 7.74 -7.25
C SER A 66 -13.67 6.48 -7.76
N ILE A 67 -13.05 6.56 -8.94
CA ILE A 67 -12.30 5.46 -9.57
C ILE A 67 -10.84 5.87 -9.64
N TYR A 68 -9.95 5.03 -9.13
CA TYR A 68 -8.53 5.19 -9.32
C TYR A 68 -8.10 4.48 -10.60
N THR A 69 -7.59 5.26 -11.56
CA THR A 69 -7.09 4.76 -12.85
C THR A 69 -5.57 4.92 -12.91
N ASP A 70 -4.89 3.88 -13.36
CA ASP A 70 -3.44 3.88 -13.61
C ASP A 70 -3.14 3.16 -14.93
N LEU A 71 -2.24 3.74 -15.72
CA LEU A 71 -1.85 3.26 -17.06
C LEU A 71 -3.06 2.94 -17.96
N GLY A 72 -4.09 3.79 -17.90
CA GLY A 72 -5.31 3.65 -18.71
C GLY A 72 -6.25 2.51 -18.28
N LYS A 73 -6.05 1.94 -17.09
CA LYS A 73 -6.92 0.89 -16.53
C LYS A 73 -7.43 1.30 -15.16
N ASP A 74 -8.71 1.10 -14.94
CA ASP A 74 -9.35 1.33 -13.64
C ASP A 74 -8.91 0.26 -12.66
N GLN A 75 -8.16 0.65 -11.63
CA GLN A 75 -7.54 -0.33 -10.74
C GLN A 75 -8.40 -0.64 -9.53
N PHE A 76 -9.07 0.36 -8.97
CA PHE A 76 -10.02 0.19 -7.87
C PHE A 76 -11.07 1.30 -7.85
N ALA A 77 -12.27 0.97 -7.36
CA ALA A 77 -13.25 1.97 -6.94
C ALA A 77 -13.04 2.28 -5.46
N ALA A 78 -13.21 3.54 -5.07
CA ALA A 78 -12.95 4.03 -3.73
C ALA A 78 -14.13 4.83 -3.20
N ALA A 79 -14.39 4.77 -1.90
CA ALA A 79 -15.37 5.61 -1.23
C ALA A 79 -14.87 6.08 0.14
N LEU A 80 -15.27 7.31 0.49
CA LEU A 80 -15.12 7.85 1.83
C LEU A 80 -16.49 7.89 2.49
N TYR A 81 -16.60 7.33 3.68
CA TYR A 81 -17.77 7.41 4.54
C TYR A 81 -17.43 8.21 5.79
N LEU A 82 -18.37 9.08 6.19
CA LEU A 82 -18.26 9.98 7.34
C LEU A 82 -19.60 9.98 8.08
N GLU A 83 -19.64 10.38 9.35
CA GLU A 83 -20.92 10.57 10.07
C GLU A 83 -21.74 11.73 9.51
N THR A 84 -21.08 12.76 8.97
CA THR A 84 -21.74 13.91 8.34
C THR A 84 -21.00 14.26 7.06
N GLN A 85 -21.71 14.52 5.96
CA GLN A 85 -21.08 14.86 4.69
C GLN A 85 -20.26 16.14 4.80
N GLN A 86 -19.03 16.08 4.29
CA GLN A 86 -18.08 17.18 4.25
C GLN A 86 -17.50 17.37 2.85
N LYS A 87 -17.63 18.60 2.34
CA LYS A 87 -17.02 19.03 1.07
C LYS A 87 -15.66 19.70 1.26
N ASN A 88 -15.37 20.17 2.48
CA ASN A 88 -14.10 20.78 2.81
C ASN A 88 -13.10 19.70 3.27
N PRO A 89 -11.91 19.59 2.65
CA PRO A 89 -10.94 18.56 3.02
C PRO A 89 -10.44 18.68 4.46
N ASN A 90 -10.24 19.90 4.97
CA ASN A 90 -9.72 20.09 6.32
C ASN A 90 -10.78 19.67 7.35
N THR A 91 -12.05 20.02 7.13
CA THR A 91 -13.16 19.61 7.99
C THR A 91 -13.41 18.11 7.94
N ALA A 92 -13.28 17.48 6.77
CA ALA A 92 -13.38 16.03 6.62
C ALA A 92 -12.24 15.30 7.38
N HIS A 93 -11.02 15.82 7.28
CA HIS A 93 -9.84 15.27 7.96
C HIS A 93 -9.95 15.40 9.48
N SER A 94 -10.19 16.61 9.99
CA SER A 94 -10.22 16.91 11.43
C SER A 94 -11.51 16.50 12.14
N MET A 95 -12.41 15.79 11.45
CA MET A 95 -13.65 15.30 12.06
C MET A 95 -13.30 14.28 13.15
N ALA A 96 -13.83 14.51 14.35
CA ALA A 96 -13.63 13.68 15.52
C ALA A 96 -14.60 12.48 15.60
N GLY A 97 -15.41 12.24 14.57
CA GLY A 97 -16.32 11.11 14.48
C GLY A 97 -15.69 9.91 13.76
N GLU A 98 -16.47 8.86 13.58
CA GLU A 98 -16.04 7.70 12.81
C GLU A 98 -15.84 8.05 11.33
N LYS A 99 -14.80 7.45 10.72
CA LYS A 99 -14.44 7.62 9.32
C LYS A 99 -14.09 6.27 8.72
N ARG A 100 -14.47 6.04 7.47
CA ARG A 100 -14.10 4.81 6.75
C ARG A 100 -13.69 5.11 5.32
N MET A 101 -12.52 4.59 4.94
CA MET A 101 -12.09 4.49 3.54
C MET A 101 -12.37 3.09 3.05
N GLU A 102 -13.06 2.97 1.93
CA GLU A 102 -13.39 1.71 1.26
C GLU A 102 -12.68 1.63 -0.09
N VAL A 103 -12.14 0.45 -0.40
CA VAL A 103 -11.50 0.15 -1.68
C VAL A 103 -12.02 -1.18 -2.22
N ARG A 104 -12.61 -1.14 -3.42
CA ARG A 104 -13.04 -2.31 -4.21
C ARG A 104 -12.06 -2.54 -5.35
N VAL A 105 -11.32 -3.65 -5.29
CA VAL A 105 -10.25 -3.95 -6.23
C VAL A 105 -10.84 -4.39 -7.57
N LEU A 106 -10.48 -3.69 -8.65
CA LEU A 106 -10.98 -3.95 -10.02
C LEU A 106 -9.97 -4.71 -10.88
N ASN A 107 -8.68 -4.69 -10.51
CA ASN A 107 -7.60 -5.39 -11.20
C ASN A 107 -6.65 -6.08 -10.22
N ASN A 108 -5.98 -7.13 -10.68
CA ASN A 108 -5.01 -7.86 -9.85
C ASN A 108 -3.74 -7.04 -9.62
N TYR A 109 -3.20 -7.16 -8.42
CA TYR A 109 -1.93 -6.56 -8.02
C TYR A 109 -0.93 -7.64 -7.60
N SER A 110 0.36 -7.35 -7.74
CA SER A 110 1.37 -8.00 -6.89
C SER A 110 1.43 -7.29 -5.54
N LYS A 111 1.88 -7.97 -4.48
CA LYS A 111 2.09 -7.36 -3.15
C LYS A 111 2.96 -6.09 -3.24
N ARG A 112 4.07 -6.18 -3.98
CA ARG A 112 5.02 -5.08 -4.21
C ARG A 112 4.36 -3.88 -4.86
N ARG A 113 3.57 -4.08 -5.93
CA ARG A 113 2.88 -2.99 -6.63
C ARG A 113 1.86 -2.31 -5.72
N TRP A 114 1.09 -3.08 -4.94
CA TRP A 114 0.11 -2.54 -4.00
C TRP A 114 0.78 -1.72 -2.88
N PHE A 115 1.82 -2.28 -2.27
CA PHE A 115 2.59 -1.59 -1.23
C PHE A 115 3.22 -0.29 -1.74
N ASN A 116 3.89 -0.34 -2.89
CA ASN A 116 4.54 0.83 -3.48
C ASN A 116 3.53 1.94 -3.78
N LEU A 117 2.34 1.60 -4.29
CA LEU A 117 1.27 2.57 -4.59
C LEU A 117 0.90 3.39 -3.34
N TRP A 118 0.64 2.72 -2.23
CA TRP A 118 0.28 3.37 -0.97
C TRP A 118 1.44 4.16 -0.41
N MET A 119 2.60 3.52 -0.27
CA MET A 119 3.74 4.12 0.38
C MET A 119 4.29 5.35 -0.38
N GLN A 120 4.26 5.36 -1.72
CA GLN A 120 4.57 6.56 -2.50
C GLN A 120 3.54 7.67 -2.27
N SER A 121 2.25 7.33 -2.29
CA SER A 121 1.18 8.32 -2.10
C SER A 121 1.20 8.94 -0.71
N ILE A 122 1.48 8.14 0.33
CA ILE A 122 1.64 8.58 1.71
C ILE A 122 2.89 9.47 1.82
N SER A 123 4.03 9.05 1.25
CA SER A 123 5.28 9.81 1.30
C SER A 123 5.16 11.21 0.68
N ILE A 124 4.35 11.36 -0.36
CA ILE A 124 4.14 12.62 -1.08
C ILE A 124 3.19 13.56 -0.32
N ASN A 125 2.20 13.03 0.39
CA ASN A 125 1.13 13.81 1.00
C ASN A 125 1.31 14.10 2.51
N ASN A 126 2.35 13.55 3.13
CA ASN A 126 2.58 13.65 4.57
C ASN A 126 3.99 14.19 4.89
N SER A 127 4.17 14.79 6.06
CA SER A 127 5.49 15.31 6.48
C SER A 127 6.46 14.17 6.80
N ARG A 128 7.75 14.48 6.94
CA ARG A 128 8.74 13.45 7.31
C ARG A 128 8.46 12.93 8.71
N GLU A 129 8.10 13.86 9.58
CA GLU A 129 7.90 13.66 11.01
C GLU A 129 6.72 12.72 11.22
N SER A 130 5.54 13.06 10.69
CA SER A 130 4.33 12.24 10.86
C SER A 130 4.48 10.84 10.25
N PHE A 131 5.14 10.75 9.08
CA PHE A 131 5.45 9.47 8.46
C PHE A 131 6.37 8.61 9.33
N SER A 132 7.46 9.20 9.85
CA SER A 132 8.48 8.47 10.60
C SER A 132 7.95 8.02 11.96
N GLU A 133 7.15 8.86 12.63
CA GLU A 133 6.50 8.53 13.90
C GLU A 133 5.53 7.36 13.77
N SER A 134 4.81 7.27 12.64
CA SER A 134 3.84 6.19 12.39
C SER A 134 4.41 5.04 11.55
N ALA A 135 5.71 5.02 11.26
CA ALA A 135 6.28 4.10 10.27
C ALA A 135 6.05 2.63 10.65
N GLN A 136 6.27 2.27 11.92
CA GLN A 136 6.06 0.91 12.41
C GLN A 136 4.58 0.50 12.29
N ASP A 137 3.65 1.36 12.71
CA ASP A 137 2.22 1.08 12.69
C ASP A 137 1.67 0.99 11.27
N LEU A 138 2.16 1.87 10.38
CA LEU A 138 1.85 1.82 8.96
C LEU A 138 2.35 0.51 8.33
N MET A 139 3.56 0.05 8.67
CA MET A 139 4.05 -1.24 8.19
C MET A 139 3.22 -2.40 8.70
N THR A 140 2.80 -2.38 9.97
CA THR A 140 1.88 -3.37 10.55
C THR A 140 0.56 -3.42 9.75
N LEU A 141 -0.01 -2.26 9.44
CA LEU A 141 -1.25 -2.16 8.66
C LEU A 141 -1.07 -2.63 7.21
N MET A 142 0.00 -2.21 6.54
CA MET A 142 0.23 -2.50 5.11
C MET A 142 0.60 -3.96 4.85
N GLN A 143 1.16 -4.66 5.85
CA GLN A 143 1.54 -6.07 5.77
C GLN A 143 0.52 -7.03 6.39
N ALA A 144 -0.60 -6.50 6.90
CA ALA A 144 -1.66 -7.30 7.52
C ALA A 144 -2.22 -8.38 6.59
N ALA A 145 -2.45 -8.03 5.32
CA ALA A 145 -2.92 -8.96 4.31
C ALA A 145 -1.80 -9.87 3.84
N LYS A 146 -1.96 -11.18 4.02
CA LYS A 146 -0.92 -12.18 3.69
C LYS A 146 -0.89 -12.59 2.22
N SER A 147 -1.85 -12.17 1.40
CA SER A 147 -1.85 -12.38 -0.06
C SER A 147 -1.89 -11.05 -0.81
N ALA A 148 -1.55 -11.08 -2.10
CA ALA A 148 -1.74 -9.90 -2.94
C ALA A 148 -3.25 -9.58 -3.12
N PRO A 149 -3.64 -8.30 -3.29
CA PRO A 149 -5.00 -7.96 -3.69
C PRO A 149 -5.31 -8.45 -5.11
N GLN A 150 -6.49 -9.03 -5.29
CA GLN A 150 -7.00 -9.49 -6.57
C GLN A 150 -8.36 -8.83 -6.84
N LYS A 151 -8.77 -8.84 -8.11
CA LYS A 151 -10.06 -8.34 -8.53
C LYS A 151 -11.19 -8.98 -7.70
N GLY A 152 -12.09 -8.15 -7.19
CA GLY A 152 -13.20 -8.56 -6.32
C GLY A 152 -12.91 -8.39 -4.83
N ASP A 153 -11.66 -8.19 -4.44
CA ASP A 153 -11.34 -7.92 -3.04
C ASP A 153 -11.91 -6.59 -2.55
N PHE A 154 -12.21 -6.58 -1.26
CA PHE A 154 -12.75 -5.45 -0.53
C PHE A 154 -11.86 -5.13 0.66
N ILE A 155 -11.36 -3.90 0.71
CA ILE A 155 -10.46 -3.43 1.77
C ILE A 155 -11.10 -2.22 2.43
N GLU A 156 -11.10 -2.22 3.76
CA GLU A 156 -11.61 -1.11 4.57
C GLU A 156 -10.51 -0.64 5.52
N TYR A 157 -10.36 0.68 5.62
CA TYR A 157 -9.60 1.33 6.69
C TYR A 157 -10.60 2.14 7.51
N LEU A 158 -10.64 1.91 8.82
CA LEU A 158 -11.59 2.56 9.71
C LEU A 158 -10.82 3.37 10.75
N SER A 159 -11.38 4.52 11.12
CA SER A 159 -10.93 5.34 12.24
C SER A 159 -12.09 5.55 13.18
N SER A 160 -11.88 5.25 14.46
CA SER A 160 -12.82 5.54 15.54
C SER A 160 -12.08 6.28 16.66
N PRO A 161 -12.70 7.27 17.32
CA PRO A 161 -12.05 8.04 18.40
C PRO A 161 -11.56 7.16 19.55
N ASP A 162 -12.31 6.10 19.86
CA ASP A 162 -12.05 5.23 21.01
C ASP A 162 -11.17 4.02 20.67
N GLN A 163 -11.17 3.59 19.39
CA GLN A 163 -10.47 2.37 18.94
C GLN A 163 -9.27 2.66 18.03
N GLY A 164 -9.04 3.92 17.67
CA GLY A 164 -8.00 4.32 16.74
C GLY A 164 -8.26 3.81 15.32
N THR A 165 -7.20 3.38 14.65
CA THR A 165 -7.22 2.89 13.27
C THR A 165 -7.31 1.36 13.24
N SER A 166 -8.21 0.83 12.41
CA SER A 166 -8.29 -0.59 12.07
C SER A 166 -8.33 -0.81 10.55
N MET A 167 -7.99 -2.04 10.14
CA MET A 167 -8.02 -2.46 8.75
C MET A 167 -8.74 -3.80 8.62
N ARG A 168 -9.65 -3.87 7.64
CA ARG A 168 -10.36 -5.09 7.27
C ARG A 168 -10.03 -5.48 5.83
N PHE A 169 -9.93 -6.78 5.61
CA PHE A 169 -9.77 -7.38 4.30
C PHE A 169 -10.88 -8.42 4.13
N ASN A 170 -11.72 -8.23 3.11
CA ASN A 170 -12.84 -9.12 2.80
C ASN A 170 -13.74 -9.39 4.01
N GLY A 171 -14.02 -8.34 4.80
CA GLY A 171 -14.82 -8.40 6.02
C GLY A 171 -14.11 -8.95 7.26
N THR A 172 -12.89 -9.49 7.13
CA THR A 172 -12.08 -9.93 8.28
C THR A 172 -11.24 -8.77 8.79
N GLU A 173 -11.36 -8.43 10.09
CA GLU A 173 -10.49 -7.44 10.74
C GLU A 173 -9.12 -8.05 11.01
N LEU A 174 -8.11 -7.57 10.28
CA LEU A 174 -6.75 -8.10 10.34
C LEU A 174 -5.88 -7.35 11.35
N VAL A 175 -6.13 -6.06 11.52
CA VAL A 175 -5.41 -5.17 12.44
C VAL A 175 -6.40 -4.19 13.06
N ALA A 176 -6.24 -3.91 14.36
CA ALA A 176 -7.02 -2.93 15.11
C ALA A 176 -6.15 -2.27 16.19
N GLY A 177 -6.63 -1.14 16.74
CA GLY A 177 -5.97 -0.47 17.86
C GLY A 177 -4.70 0.32 17.49
N LEU A 178 -4.49 0.61 16.21
CA LEU A 178 -3.39 1.48 15.79
C LEU A 178 -3.73 2.96 16.12
N PRO A 179 -2.74 3.85 16.24
CA PRO A 179 -3.00 5.29 16.43
C PRO A 179 -3.88 5.88 15.32
N GLY A 180 -4.70 6.88 15.64
CA GLY A 180 -5.59 7.54 14.67
C GLY A 180 -4.83 8.24 13.54
N GLU A 181 -3.59 8.66 13.83
CA GLU A 181 -2.67 9.28 12.89
C GLU A 181 -2.38 8.39 11.68
N VAL A 182 -2.42 7.06 11.83
CA VAL A 182 -2.22 6.12 10.72
C VAL A 182 -3.33 6.26 9.66
N PHE A 183 -4.59 6.44 10.09
CA PHE A 183 -5.69 6.72 9.19
C PHE A 183 -5.54 8.08 8.51
N ASP A 184 -5.11 9.10 9.26
CA ASP A 184 -4.88 10.43 8.71
C ASP A 184 -3.82 10.41 7.59
N LEU A 185 -2.75 9.62 7.75
CA LEU A 185 -1.74 9.41 6.70
C LEU A 185 -2.35 8.85 5.41
N LEU A 186 -3.26 7.87 5.53
CA LEU A 186 -3.98 7.26 4.41
C LEU A 186 -4.96 8.24 3.78
N LEU A 187 -5.76 8.94 4.60
CA LEU A 187 -6.77 9.89 4.13
C LEU A 187 -6.13 11.06 3.35
N ASN A 188 -4.97 11.52 3.79
CA ASN A 188 -4.19 12.55 3.09
C ASN A 188 -3.80 12.14 1.66
N THR A 189 -3.70 10.85 1.36
CA THR A 189 -3.45 10.39 -0.02
C THR A 189 -4.61 10.70 -0.97
N TRP A 190 -5.84 10.82 -0.47
CA TRP A 190 -7.05 11.04 -1.27
C TRP A 190 -7.51 12.50 -1.25
N ILE A 191 -7.46 13.15 -0.09
CA ILE A 191 -7.98 14.51 0.09
C ILE A 191 -6.91 15.54 0.43
N GLY A 192 -5.63 15.15 0.47
CA GLY A 192 -4.49 16.03 0.73
C GLY A 192 -4.14 16.95 -0.44
N ALA A 193 -2.90 17.43 -0.45
CA ALA A 193 -2.41 18.40 -1.42
C ALA A 193 -2.23 17.79 -2.82
N ILE A 194 -1.90 16.50 -2.89
CA ILE A 194 -1.51 15.79 -4.10
C ILE A 194 -2.31 14.47 -4.21
N PRO A 195 -3.63 14.57 -4.48
CA PRO A 195 -4.51 13.40 -4.66
C PRO A 195 -4.17 12.61 -5.94
N PRO A 196 -4.82 11.46 -6.22
CA PRO A 196 -4.71 10.78 -7.51
C PRO A 196 -4.94 11.75 -8.68
N THR A 197 -6.10 12.42 -8.68
CA THR A 197 -6.43 13.57 -9.52
C THR A 197 -7.25 14.59 -8.76
N THR A 198 -7.41 15.78 -9.33
CA THR A 198 -8.35 16.78 -8.84
C THR A 198 -9.79 16.24 -8.84
N SER A 199 -10.22 15.55 -9.91
CA SER A 199 -11.56 14.95 -9.97
C SER A 199 -11.76 13.88 -8.91
N PHE A 200 -10.75 13.04 -8.66
CA PHE A 200 -10.79 12.02 -7.62
C PHE A 200 -11.07 12.64 -6.25
N LYS A 201 -10.32 13.69 -5.89
CA LYS A 201 -10.52 14.40 -4.62
C LYS A 201 -11.90 15.05 -4.55
N ASP A 202 -12.34 15.72 -5.61
CA ASP A 202 -13.64 16.40 -5.62
C ASP A 202 -14.82 15.42 -5.57
N GLU A 203 -14.67 14.24 -6.16
CA GLU A 203 -15.64 13.15 -6.10
C GLU A 203 -15.69 12.50 -4.71
N ILE A 204 -14.54 12.18 -4.11
CA ILE A 204 -14.44 11.66 -2.73
C ILE A 204 -14.99 12.64 -1.69
N LEU A 205 -14.80 13.95 -1.90
CA LEU A 205 -15.36 15.01 -1.05
C LEU A 205 -16.84 15.31 -1.34
N GLY A 206 -17.48 14.59 -2.26
CA GLY A 206 -18.90 14.81 -2.59
C GLY A 206 -19.20 16.16 -3.25
N LYS A 207 -18.19 16.83 -3.84
CA LYS A 207 -18.37 18.05 -4.64
C LYS A 207 -18.86 17.74 -6.04
N GLN A 208 -18.42 16.61 -6.59
CA GLN A 208 -18.84 16.05 -7.86
C GLN A 208 -19.38 14.63 -7.63
N ARG A 209 -20.42 14.25 -8.36
CA ARG A 209 -20.92 12.86 -8.32
C ARG A 209 -20.23 12.03 -9.38
N ASN A 210 -19.92 10.78 -9.04
CA ASN A 210 -19.45 9.78 -9.98
C ASN A 210 -20.36 8.54 -9.88
N PRO A 211 -21.45 8.46 -10.68
CA PRO A 211 -22.40 7.35 -10.60
C PRO A 211 -21.78 6.01 -11.02
N GLU A 212 -20.76 6.03 -11.89
CA GLU A 212 -20.04 4.82 -12.28
C GLU A 212 -19.24 4.24 -11.10
N ALA A 213 -18.57 5.10 -10.32
CA ALA A 213 -17.91 4.68 -9.10
C ALA A 213 -18.89 4.05 -8.10
N VAL A 214 -20.06 4.66 -7.90
CA VAL A 214 -21.10 4.14 -7.00
C VAL A 214 -21.61 2.78 -7.48
N ASP A 215 -21.90 2.63 -8.78
CA ASP A 215 -22.32 1.35 -9.36
C ASP A 215 -21.25 0.26 -9.20
N LEU A 216 -19.96 0.60 -9.37
CA LEU A 216 -18.86 -0.33 -9.13
C LEU A 216 -18.74 -0.73 -7.66
N LEU A 217 -18.92 0.19 -6.72
CA LEU A 217 -18.88 -0.09 -5.28
C LEU A 217 -19.97 -1.10 -4.88
N ASP A 218 -21.15 -1.00 -5.48
CA ASP A 218 -22.26 -1.92 -5.21
C ASP A 218 -22.12 -3.28 -5.92
N ARG A 219 -21.55 -3.29 -7.14
CA ARG A 219 -21.47 -4.52 -7.97
C ARG A 219 -20.26 -5.39 -7.69
N VAL A 220 -19.17 -4.84 -7.16
CA VAL A 220 -17.95 -5.61 -6.90
C VAL A 220 -18.16 -6.46 -5.65
N THR A 221 -18.49 -7.73 -5.88
CA THR A 221 -18.67 -8.72 -4.83
C THR A 221 -17.39 -9.51 -4.59
N THR A 222 -17.10 -9.77 -3.32
CA THR A 222 -15.96 -10.60 -2.91
C THR A 222 -16.27 -12.09 -3.07
N ASP A 223 -15.33 -12.84 -3.65
CA ASP A 223 -15.40 -14.29 -3.73
C ASP A 223 -15.39 -14.90 -2.31
N PRO A 224 -16.33 -15.79 -1.95
CA PRO A 224 -16.34 -16.46 -0.66
C PRO A 224 -15.01 -17.14 -0.30
N GLN A 225 -14.28 -17.68 -1.27
CA GLN A 225 -12.96 -18.28 -1.03
C GLN A 225 -11.94 -17.26 -0.52
N ARG A 226 -12.05 -16.01 -0.99
CA ARG A 226 -11.18 -14.91 -0.55
C ARG A 226 -11.57 -14.38 0.83
N VAL A 227 -12.84 -14.51 1.23
CA VAL A 227 -13.30 -14.26 2.60
C VAL A 227 -12.73 -15.32 3.55
N ASP A 228 -12.87 -16.60 3.20
CA ASP A 228 -12.34 -17.72 3.98
C ASP A 228 -10.82 -17.65 4.13
N LEU A 229 -10.11 -17.27 3.05
CA LEU A 229 -8.67 -17.05 3.08
C LEU A 229 -8.28 -15.96 4.08
N ALA A 230 -8.94 -14.80 4.05
CA ALA A 230 -8.66 -13.71 4.98
C ALA A 230 -8.92 -14.13 6.43
N ALA A 231 -10.05 -14.81 6.68
CA ALA A 231 -10.41 -15.34 8.00
C ALA A 231 -9.39 -16.37 8.51
N SER A 232 -8.71 -17.12 7.64
CA SER A 232 -7.67 -18.06 8.03
C SER A 232 -6.42 -17.38 8.61
N TRP A 233 -6.15 -16.12 8.25
CA TRP A 233 -4.91 -15.42 8.66
C TRP A 233 -4.87 -15.05 10.14
N ILE A 234 -6.03 -14.93 10.78
CA ILE A 234 -6.20 -14.61 12.20
C ILE A 234 -6.41 -15.85 13.07
N ARG A 235 -6.57 -17.05 12.47
CA ARG A 235 -6.75 -18.29 13.23
C ARG A 235 -5.41 -18.71 13.85
N PRO A 236 -5.38 -19.13 15.13
CA PRO A 236 -4.22 -19.82 15.68
C PRO A 236 -3.89 -21.04 14.82
N PRO A 237 -2.60 -21.39 14.61
CA PRO A 237 -2.25 -22.59 13.86
C PRO A 237 -2.88 -23.82 14.50
N GLU A 238 -3.63 -24.60 13.73
CA GLU A 238 -4.24 -25.84 14.23
C GLU A 238 -3.14 -26.79 14.74
N PRO A 239 -3.31 -27.43 15.91
CA PRO A 239 -2.37 -28.44 16.36
C PRO A 239 -2.36 -29.61 15.35
N VAL A 240 -1.20 -29.87 14.76
CA VAL A 240 -0.91 -30.89 13.71
C VAL A 240 -1.12 -32.34 14.21
N ALA A 241 -1.86 -32.56 15.29
CA ALA A 241 -1.86 -33.80 16.06
C ALA A 241 -2.68 -34.96 15.46
N GLU A 242 -3.53 -34.75 14.44
CA GLU A 242 -4.45 -35.83 13.99
C GLU A 242 -4.18 -36.42 12.59
N ILE A 243 -3.23 -35.90 11.81
CA ILE A 243 -2.97 -36.44 10.45
C ILE A 243 -2.05 -37.67 10.43
N VAL A 244 -1.31 -37.94 11.52
CA VAL A 244 -0.37 -39.08 11.58
C VAL A 244 -1.06 -40.39 12.03
N ALA A 245 -2.24 -40.33 12.65
CA ALA A 245 -2.87 -41.49 13.27
C ALA A 245 -3.68 -42.40 12.31
N LYS A 246 -3.76 -42.08 11.01
CA LYS A 246 -4.57 -42.84 10.03
C LYS A 246 -3.78 -43.60 8.95
N VAL A 247 -2.46 -43.67 9.03
CA VAL A 247 -1.68 -44.57 8.16
C VAL A 247 -1.62 -45.96 8.80
N LYS A 248 -2.58 -46.80 8.41
CA LYS A 248 -2.55 -48.26 8.60
C LYS A 248 -1.28 -48.83 7.95
N PRO A 249 -0.49 -49.69 8.62
CA PRO A 249 0.72 -50.25 8.03
C PRO A 249 0.37 -51.35 7.02
N GLU A 250 0.85 -51.19 5.80
CA GLU A 250 0.90 -52.25 4.78
C GLU A 250 2.10 -53.18 5.11
N PRO A 251 1.96 -54.52 4.99
CA PRO A 251 2.98 -55.43 5.47
C PRO A 251 4.22 -55.43 4.56
N ALA A 252 5.37 -55.44 5.23
CA ALA A 252 6.68 -55.59 4.63
C ALA A 252 6.81 -56.90 3.85
N ASN A 253 7.16 -56.80 2.57
CA ASN A 253 7.81 -57.90 1.86
C ASN A 253 9.33 -57.74 1.96
N LYS A 254 9.99 -58.75 2.51
CA LYS A 254 11.44 -58.88 2.63
C LYS A 254 11.97 -59.56 1.38
N GLU A 255 12.92 -58.95 0.67
CA GLU A 255 13.99 -59.75 0.07
C GLU A 255 15.30 -58.96 -0.16
N GLN A 256 16.28 -59.34 0.67
CA GLN A 256 17.72 -59.50 0.44
C GLN A 256 18.64 -58.28 0.23
N LEU A 257 19.43 -58.08 1.31
CA LEU A 257 20.79 -57.56 1.29
C LEU A 257 21.72 -58.41 0.41
N LYS A 258 22.63 -57.75 -0.32
CA LYS A 258 24.05 -58.14 -0.37
C LYS A 258 24.94 -56.89 -0.28
N VAL A 259 25.66 -56.85 0.83
CA VAL A 259 26.78 -55.96 1.15
C VAL A 259 28.02 -56.39 0.36
N LYS A 260 28.80 -55.44 -0.14
CA LYS A 260 30.27 -55.47 -0.04
C LYS A 260 30.88 -54.07 -0.16
N THR A 261 31.93 -53.92 0.61
CA THR A 261 32.45 -52.73 1.26
C THR A 261 33.77 -52.28 0.63
N ALA A 262 34.12 -51.01 0.85
CA ALA A 262 35.49 -50.42 0.84
C ALA A 262 36.05 -50.04 -0.56
N VAL A 263 36.78 -48.94 -0.77
CA VAL A 263 37.79 -48.26 0.06
C VAL A 263 37.87 -46.74 -0.29
N SER A 264 38.24 -45.97 0.73
CA SER A 264 38.62 -44.55 0.80
C SER A 264 39.87 -44.16 -0.02
N ALA A 265 39.91 -42.94 -0.59
CA ALA A 265 41.05 -42.01 -0.45
C ALA A 265 40.78 -40.64 -1.11
N LYS A 266 41.06 -39.57 -0.35
CA LYS A 266 41.10 -38.15 -0.75
C LYS A 266 42.59 -37.74 -0.92
N PRO A 267 42.89 -36.46 -1.19
CA PRO A 267 43.24 -35.81 -2.47
C PRO A 267 44.76 -35.57 -2.63
N LYS A 268 45.22 -34.88 -3.72
CA LYS A 268 46.10 -33.66 -3.70
C LYS A 268 46.88 -33.40 -5.03
N VAL A 269 46.99 -32.09 -5.33
CA VAL A 269 47.99 -31.25 -6.09
C VAL A 269 48.01 -31.09 -7.63
N LEU A 270 48.01 -29.79 -7.98
CA LEU A 270 48.59 -29.01 -9.10
C LEU A 270 50.12 -29.28 -9.31
N PRO A 271 50.77 -28.92 -10.45
CA PRO A 271 51.26 -27.55 -10.78
C PRO A 271 50.91 -27.11 -12.25
N GLU A 272 50.72 -25.82 -12.59
CA GLU A 272 51.72 -24.81 -13.06
C GLU A 272 52.57 -25.28 -14.27
N SER A 273 52.91 -24.53 -15.33
CA SER A 273 52.82 -23.10 -15.69
C SER A 273 53.42 -22.87 -17.11
N LEU A 274 53.05 -21.75 -17.77
CA LEU A 274 53.85 -20.91 -18.72
C LEU A 274 54.26 -21.53 -20.10
N GLU A 275 54.36 -20.84 -21.25
CA GLU A 275 54.28 -19.43 -21.68
C GLU A 275 54.58 -19.38 -23.19
N ASN A 276 53.89 -18.53 -23.97
CA ASN A 276 54.49 -17.59 -24.93
C ASN A 276 53.46 -16.85 -25.80
N GLN A 277 53.42 -15.55 -25.56
CA GLN A 277 53.01 -14.43 -26.41
C GLN A 277 53.94 -14.30 -27.65
N PRO A 278 53.71 -13.46 -28.70
CA PRO A 278 53.35 -12.04 -28.51
C PRO A 278 52.49 -11.33 -29.58
N VAL A 279 52.06 -10.15 -29.10
CA VAL A 279 51.38 -9.01 -29.72
C VAL A 279 52.30 -8.28 -30.72
N ALA A 280 51.74 -7.71 -31.79
CA ALA A 280 52.18 -6.41 -32.31
C ALA A 280 51.07 -5.68 -33.12
N PRO A 281 51.09 -4.34 -33.15
CA PRO A 281 49.96 -3.47 -33.48
C PRO A 281 50.07 -2.88 -34.90
N LYS A 282 48.98 -2.31 -35.43
CA LYS A 282 49.06 -1.41 -36.59
C LYS A 282 48.41 -0.06 -36.31
N THR A 283 49.27 0.94 -36.32
CA THR A 283 49.04 2.37 -36.23
C THR A 283 48.58 2.95 -37.57
N ALA A 284 48.00 4.15 -37.49
CA ALA A 284 47.45 5.01 -38.52
C ALA A 284 48.34 5.29 -39.77
N THR A 285 47.69 5.69 -40.86
CA THR A 285 48.28 6.58 -41.88
C THR A 285 47.21 7.58 -42.35
N VAL A 286 47.64 8.85 -42.42
CA VAL A 286 46.93 10.06 -42.86
C VAL A 286 47.35 10.37 -44.30
N ALA A 287 46.42 10.92 -45.11
CA ALA A 287 46.58 11.90 -46.22
C ALA A 287 45.64 11.56 -47.40
N THR A 288 45.04 12.46 -48.20
CA THR A 288 44.83 13.92 -48.24
C THR A 288 43.93 14.20 -49.48
N ALA A 289 42.97 15.12 -49.33
CA ALA A 289 42.31 16.07 -50.26
C ALA A 289 41.93 15.75 -51.73
N ALA A 290 40.68 16.11 -52.11
CA ALA A 290 40.28 17.10 -53.14
C ALA A 290 38.76 16.95 -53.48
N LEU A 291 37.88 17.90 -53.12
CA LEU A 291 37.33 19.01 -53.94
C LEU A 291 36.39 18.63 -55.10
N THR A 292 35.11 19.01 -54.98
CA THR A 292 34.14 19.60 -55.97
C THR A 292 32.74 19.44 -55.36
N ALA A 293 32.01 20.47 -54.91
CA ALA A 293 31.40 21.60 -55.63
C ALA A 293 30.43 21.15 -56.74
N ASP A 294 29.12 21.09 -56.43
CA ASP A 294 28.14 21.86 -57.20
C ASP A 294 26.82 22.08 -56.42
N GLU A 295 26.24 23.25 -56.65
CA GLU A 295 25.04 23.85 -56.03
C GLU A 295 23.81 23.65 -56.98
N PRO A 296 22.61 24.26 -56.78
CA PRO A 296 21.32 23.66 -57.10
C PRO A 296 20.66 24.30 -58.35
N PRO A 297 19.37 24.00 -58.63
CA PRO A 297 18.43 25.13 -58.69
C PRO A 297 17.00 24.84 -58.18
N ALA A 298 16.55 25.64 -57.21
CA ALA A 298 15.59 26.75 -57.37
C ALA A 298 14.29 26.62 -58.24
N VAL A 299 13.13 26.66 -57.52
CA VAL A 299 11.85 27.45 -57.68
C VAL A 299 10.88 27.30 -58.89
N THR A 300 9.69 26.66 -58.70
CA THR A 300 8.28 27.20 -58.58
C THR A 300 7.47 27.44 -59.90
N PRO A 301 6.15 27.84 -59.89
CA PRO A 301 4.92 27.26 -59.30
C PRO A 301 3.67 27.29 -60.26
N LYS A 302 2.60 26.48 -60.04
CA LYS A 302 1.21 26.75 -60.52
C LYS A 302 0.20 25.77 -59.87
N ALA A 303 -0.67 26.19 -58.93
CA ALA A 303 -2.02 26.78 -59.04
C ALA A 303 -3.18 25.76 -59.16
N GLU A 304 -4.11 25.89 -58.20
CA GLU A 304 -5.57 25.65 -58.18
C GLU A 304 -6.23 24.70 -59.19
N ALA A 305 -7.01 23.73 -58.69
CA ALA A 305 -8.49 23.76 -58.73
C ALA A 305 -9.11 22.48 -58.15
N ASP A 306 -10.02 22.70 -57.20
CA ASP A 306 -11.36 22.13 -57.01
C ASP A 306 -11.71 20.73 -57.60
N SER A 307 -12.25 19.83 -56.76
CA SER A 307 -13.62 19.31 -56.93
C SER A 307 -14.02 18.33 -55.82
N LYS A 308 -15.16 18.62 -55.18
CA LYS A 308 -16.02 17.68 -54.44
C LYS A 308 -16.60 16.58 -55.34
N ASN A 309 -16.70 15.33 -54.85
CA ASN A 309 -17.94 14.51 -54.71
C ASN A 309 -17.55 13.11 -54.19
N THR A 310 -18.09 12.62 -53.06
CA THR A 310 -19.35 11.80 -52.94
C THR A 310 -19.16 10.41 -53.55
N LYS A 311 -19.44 9.25 -52.96
CA LYS A 311 -19.91 8.69 -51.67
C LYS A 311 -19.85 7.14 -51.93
N THR A 312 -19.91 6.32 -50.86
CA THR A 312 -20.48 4.94 -50.82
C THR A 312 -19.73 3.84 -51.61
N ASP A 313 -19.53 2.61 -51.15
CA ASP A 313 -20.09 1.82 -50.04
C ASP A 313 -19.24 0.54 -49.83
N SER A 314 -19.56 -0.19 -48.76
CA SER A 314 -19.22 -1.60 -48.45
C SER A 314 -17.82 -1.92 -47.94
N LEU A 315 -17.63 -2.17 -46.63
CA LEU A 315 -18.08 -3.29 -45.78
C LEU A 315 -17.08 -4.47 -45.75
N ALA A 316 -16.50 -4.60 -44.57
CA ALA A 316 -16.32 -5.82 -43.79
C ALA A 316 -15.13 -6.77 -44.05
N LYS A 317 -14.48 -7.08 -42.91
CA LYS A 317 -13.51 -8.15 -42.58
C LYS A 317 -12.09 -7.88 -43.06
N THR A 318 -11.16 -7.58 -42.16
CA THR A 318 -10.62 -8.60 -41.25
C THR A 318 -10.15 -7.98 -39.93
N SER A 319 -10.81 -8.39 -38.85
CA SER A 319 -10.34 -8.30 -37.47
C SER A 319 -9.92 -9.72 -37.11
N ALA A 320 -8.62 -9.95 -36.88
CA ALA A 320 -8.09 -11.12 -36.18
C ALA A 320 -6.56 -11.03 -36.01
N GLU A 321 -6.00 -9.91 -35.51
CA GLU A 321 -4.60 -9.91 -35.05
C GLU A 321 -4.25 -8.75 -34.10
N THR A 322 -5.00 -8.59 -33.01
CA THR A 322 -4.49 -7.88 -31.82
C THR A 322 -5.19 -8.42 -30.56
N ALA A 323 -5.10 -9.74 -30.39
CA ALA A 323 -5.50 -10.44 -29.16
C ALA A 323 -4.33 -11.30 -28.66
N SER A 324 -3.14 -10.72 -28.62
CA SER A 324 -1.94 -11.35 -28.05
C SER A 324 -1.02 -10.27 -27.45
N ALA A 325 -1.54 -9.55 -26.45
CA ALA A 325 -0.76 -8.68 -25.57
C ALA A 325 -1.36 -8.62 -24.15
N ALA A 326 -2.25 -9.55 -23.81
CA ALA A 326 -2.95 -9.60 -22.52
C ALA A 326 -2.59 -10.85 -21.69
N GLN A 327 -1.46 -11.50 -21.99
CA GLN A 327 -1.07 -12.73 -21.32
C GLN A 327 0.44 -12.77 -21.10
N GLU A 328 0.90 -11.89 -20.22
CA GLU A 328 2.16 -12.02 -19.48
C GLU A 328 2.06 -11.17 -18.21
N VAL A 329 1.15 -11.57 -17.32
CA VAL A 329 1.41 -11.43 -15.89
C VAL A 329 1.70 -12.83 -15.42
N ALA A 330 2.99 -13.16 -15.42
CA ALA A 330 3.50 -14.34 -14.76
C ALA A 330 2.87 -14.38 -13.36
N ALA A 331 2.33 -15.55 -13.01
CA ALA A 331 2.11 -15.90 -11.63
C ALA A 331 3.50 -15.90 -10.98
N ASP A 332 3.90 -14.74 -10.49
CA ASP A 332 4.99 -14.63 -9.53
C ASP A 332 4.57 -15.50 -8.36
N THR A 333 5.40 -16.50 -8.08
CA THR A 333 5.49 -17.10 -6.76
C THR A 333 5.35 -15.98 -5.76
N GLU A 334 4.37 -16.10 -4.86
CA GLU A 334 4.26 -15.20 -3.71
C GLU A 334 5.49 -15.44 -2.84
N ASP A 335 6.64 -14.89 -3.24
CA ASP A 335 7.75 -14.67 -2.36
C ASP A 335 7.17 -13.92 -1.16
N GLU A 336 7.49 -14.37 0.04
CA GLU A 336 7.23 -13.58 1.23
C GLU A 336 8.05 -12.29 1.11
N VAL A 337 7.47 -11.30 0.43
CA VAL A 337 8.02 -9.97 0.33
C VAL A 337 7.81 -9.32 1.70
N ASP A 338 8.76 -9.54 2.59
CA ASP A 338 8.86 -8.79 3.84
C ASP A 338 9.33 -7.37 3.51
N PHE A 339 8.42 -6.42 3.66
CA PHE A 339 8.73 -5.01 3.45
C PHE A 339 9.37 -4.48 4.72
N SER A 340 10.59 -3.96 4.62
CA SER A 340 11.28 -3.40 5.79
C SER A 340 10.92 -1.94 6.03
N ILE A 341 10.94 -1.52 7.30
CA ILE A 341 10.79 -0.08 7.67
C ILE A 341 11.90 0.76 7.03
N ALA A 342 13.12 0.21 6.94
CA ALA A 342 14.24 0.87 6.29
C ALA A 342 13.98 1.14 4.81
N GLU A 343 13.38 0.19 4.10
CA GLU A 343 12.95 0.36 2.71
C GLU A 343 11.86 1.44 2.59
N ALA A 344 10.85 1.41 3.47
CA ALA A 344 9.80 2.42 3.50
C ALA A 344 10.33 3.85 3.71
N LEU A 345 11.24 4.03 4.67
CA LEU A 345 11.90 5.31 4.94
C LEU A 345 12.78 5.76 3.77
N ALA A 346 13.53 4.84 3.16
CA ALA A 346 14.34 5.13 1.99
C ALA A 346 13.48 5.58 0.80
N MET A 347 12.34 4.94 0.59
CA MET A 347 11.40 5.31 -0.47
C MET A 347 10.80 6.70 -0.22
N ARG A 348 10.44 6.99 1.03
CA ARG A 348 9.95 8.29 1.46
C ARG A 348 10.96 9.40 1.26
N ASP A 349 12.23 9.15 1.56
CA ASP A 349 13.29 10.15 1.41
C ASP A 349 13.73 10.32 -0.06
N TYR A 350 13.68 9.26 -0.87
CA TYR A 350 14.06 9.31 -2.28
C TYR A 350 13.02 9.99 -3.18
N THR A 351 11.73 9.69 -2.99
CA THR A 351 10.65 10.16 -3.87
C THR A 351 10.65 11.70 -4.02
N PRO A 352 10.75 12.51 -2.95
CA PRO A 352 10.81 13.96 -3.05
C PRO A 352 12.00 14.50 -3.84
N LEU A 353 13.15 13.80 -3.83
CA LEU A 353 14.33 14.24 -4.60
C LEU A 353 14.07 14.15 -6.10
N VAL A 354 13.45 13.05 -6.53
CA VAL A 354 13.08 12.82 -7.94
C VAL A 354 11.99 13.82 -8.36
N VAL A 355 10.97 13.99 -7.52
CA VAL A 355 9.93 15.00 -7.72
C VAL A 355 10.58 16.39 -7.88
N GLN A 356 11.42 16.81 -6.95
CA GLN A 356 12.07 18.12 -7.01
C GLN A 356 12.93 18.31 -8.26
N ALA A 357 13.66 17.28 -8.69
CA ALA A 357 14.45 17.30 -9.93
C ALA A 357 13.56 17.54 -11.16
N ILE A 358 12.41 16.87 -11.24
CA ILE A 358 11.43 17.06 -12.31
C ILE A 358 10.84 18.47 -12.26
N PHE A 359 10.40 18.92 -11.08
CA PHE A 359 9.78 20.23 -10.90
C PHE A 359 10.71 21.39 -11.30
N LYS A 360 12.02 21.27 -11.07
CA LYS A 360 13.04 22.24 -11.53
C LYS A 360 13.13 22.34 -13.06
N LYS A 361 12.66 21.34 -13.80
CA LYS A 361 12.69 21.28 -15.28
C LYS A 361 11.32 21.51 -15.93
N ILE A 362 10.25 21.64 -15.14
CA ILE A 362 8.92 21.93 -15.67
C ILE A 362 8.93 23.29 -16.38
N ARG A 363 8.38 23.31 -17.59
CA ARG A 363 8.12 24.54 -18.33
C ARG A 363 6.65 24.56 -18.74
N TYR A 364 5.90 25.53 -18.21
CA TYR A 364 4.49 25.72 -18.58
C TYR A 364 4.41 26.17 -20.05
N PRO A 365 3.72 25.43 -20.94
CA PRO A 365 3.58 25.83 -22.32
C PRO A 365 2.81 27.15 -22.45
N SER A 366 3.34 28.14 -23.18
CA SER A 366 2.71 29.47 -23.32
C SER A 366 1.25 29.37 -23.78
N ARG A 367 0.95 28.52 -24.77
CA ARG A 367 -0.43 28.28 -25.24
C ARG A 367 -1.38 27.74 -24.16
N ALA A 368 -0.85 27.05 -23.15
CA ALA A 368 -1.65 26.54 -22.04
C ALA A 368 -1.90 27.66 -21.01
N ILE A 369 -0.94 28.57 -20.82
CA ILE A 369 -1.12 29.80 -20.02
C ILE A 369 -2.20 30.68 -20.67
N ASP A 370 -2.05 30.99 -21.96
CA ASP A 370 -2.96 31.86 -22.71
C ASP A 370 -4.41 31.37 -22.70
N LYS A 371 -4.60 30.05 -22.57
CA LYS A 371 -5.91 29.39 -22.58
C LYS A 371 -6.45 29.03 -21.19
N GLY A 372 -5.73 29.34 -20.11
CA GLY A 372 -6.19 29.00 -18.77
C GLY A 372 -6.16 27.50 -18.44
N TYR A 373 -5.31 26.71 -19.11
CA TYR A 373 -5.32 25.25 -18.98
C TYR A 373 -4.54 24.78 -17.76
N GLU A 374 -5.24 24.37 -16.72
CA GLU A 374 -4.67 23.78 -15.50
C GLU A 374 -4.95 22.28 -15.41
N GLY A 375 -4.18 21.57 -14.59
CA GLY A 375 -4.41 20.16 -14.31
C GLY A 375 -3.18 19.43 -13.76
N THR A 376 -3.38 18.21 -13.30
CA THR A 376 -2.31 17.33 -12.81
C THR A 376 -2.11 16.18 -13.79
N VAL A 377 -0.86 15.88 -14.12
CA VAL A 377 -0.45 14.71 -14.92
C VAL A 377 0.33 13.78 -13.99
N ARG A 378 -0.03 12.49 -13.92
CA ARG A 378 0.82 11.49 -13.22
C ARG A 378 1.73 10.81 -14.21
N MET A 379 3.02 10.86 -13.92
CA MET A 379 4.06 10.15 -14.65
C MET A 379 4.43 8.87 -13.88
N SER A 380 4.43 7.71 -14.53
CA SER A 380 5.14 6.52 -14.05
C SER A 380 6.54 6.53 -14.69
N ILE A 381 7.56 6.54 -13.84
CA ILE A 381 8.96 6.55 -14.24
C ILE A 381 9.69 5.36 -13.62
N VAL A 382 10.58 4.73 -14.38
CA VAL A 382 11.45 3.65 -13.88
C VAL A 382 12.87 4.17 -13.87
N VAL A 383 13.47 4.18 -12.69
CA VAL A 383 14.84 4.65 -12.46
C VAL A 383 15.70 3.47 -12.03
N ASN A 384 16.87 3.31 -12.61
CA ASN A 384 17.79 2.24 -12.24
C ASN A 384 18.70 2.61 -11.07
N LYS A 385 19.50 1.66 -10.58
CA LYS A 385 20.42 1.85 -9.44
C LYS A 385 21.34 3.06 -9.55
N SER A 386 21.80 3.40 -10.75
CA SER A 386 22.66 4.56 -11.02
C SER A 386 21.91 5.89 -11.16
N GLY A 387 20.58 5.90 -11.05
CA GLY A 387 19.76 7.10 -11.25
C GLY A 387 19.40 7.39 -12.71
N VAL A 388 19.71 6.50 -13.65
CA VAL A 388 19.35 6.67 -15.06
C VAL A 388 17.87 6.35 -15.25
N LEU A 389 17.18 7.17 -16.05
CA LEU A 389 15.80 6.98 -16.44
C LEU A 389 15.71 5.89 -17.53
N GLU A 390 15.08 4.76 -17.21
CA GLU A 390 14.86 3.66 -18.15
C GLU A 390 13.56 3.81 -18.91
N LYS A 391 12.50 4.27 -18.23
CA LYS A 391 11.17 4.42 -18.81
C LYS A 391 10.46 5.63 -18.22
N ALA A 392 9.79 6.40 -19.06
CA ALA A 392 8.86 7.46 -18.64
C ALA A 392 7.55 7.33 -19.41
N THR A 393 6.45 7.16 -18.69
CA THR A 393 5.11 7.00 -19.26
C THR A 393 4.09 7.83 -18.51
N VAL A 394 3.05 8.26 -19.20
CA VAL A 394 1.93 8.96 -18.54
C VAL A 394 1.02 7.89 -17.93
N ALA A 395 1.07 7.76 -16.61
CA ALA A 395 0.19 6.88 -15.83
C ALA A 395 -1.25 7.41 -15.86
N GLN A 396 -1.40 8.72 -15.75
CA GLN A 396 -2.69 9.39 -15.82
C GLN A 396 -2.59 10.71 -16.56
N GLU A 397 -3.39 10.82 -17.62
CA GLU A 397 -3.47 12.01 -18.45
C GLU A 397 -4.27 13.12 -17.77
N SER A 398 -3.83 14.37 -17.98
CA SER A 398 -4.73 15.51 -17.77
C SER A 398 -5.70 15.63 -18.95
N LYS A 399 -6.75 16.45 -18.76
CA LYS A 399 -7.69 16.84 -19.83
C LYS A 399 -7.01 17.48 -21.05
N TYR A 400 -5.80 18.01 -20.88
CA TYR A 400 -5.10 18.77 -21.91
C TYR A 400 -3.80 18.07 -22.34
N SER A 401 -3.80 17.52 -23.55
CA SER A 401 -2.63 16.82 -24.12
C SER A 401 -1.35 17.66 -24.17
N ILE A 402 -1.47 19.01 -24.20
CA ILE A 402 -0.33 19.92 -24.14
C ILE A 402 0.40 19.86 -22.79
N LEU A 403 -0.32 19.65 -21.68
CA LEU A 403 0.26 19.47 -20.35
C LEU A 403 0.92 18.09 -20.23
N ASN A 404 0.29 17.04 -20.80
CA ASN A 404 0.84 15.69 -20.82
C ASN A 404 2.21 15.66 -21.54
N LYS A 405 2.30 16.33 -22.70
CA LYS A 405 3.56 16.49 -23.45
C LYS A 405 4.60 17.31 -22.68
N ALA A 406 4.19 18.31 -21.91
CA ALA A 406 5.10 19.12 -21.09
C ALA A 406 5.66 18.31 -19.91
N ALA A 407 4.83 17.48 -19.29
CA ALA A 407 5.22 16.56 -18.22
C ALA A 407 6.28 15.57 -18.69
N ILE A 408 6.05 14.85 -19.80
CA ILE A 408 7.03 13.90 -20.39
C ILE A 408 8.39 14.60 -20.61
N LYS A 409 8.37 15.76 -21.28
CA LYS A 409 9.59 16.53 -21.57
C LYS A 409 10.32 17.00 -20.32
N ALA A 410 9.60 17.36 -19.26
CA ALA A 410 10.20 17.78 -18.00
C ALA A 410 10.91 16.60 -17.32
N THR A 411 10.27 15.44 -17.31
CA THR A 411 10.83 14.19 -16.78
C THR A 411 12.08 13.75 -17.52
N GLU A 412 12.05 13.71 -18.85
CA GLU A 412 13.22 13.32 -19.67
C GLU A 412 14.41 14.27 -19.46
N LYS A 413 14.15 15.57 -19.32
CA LYS A 413 15.19 16.59 -19.07
C LYS A 413 15.71 16.62 -17.64
N ALA A 414 15.00 16.00 -16.71
CA ALA A 414 15.41 15.92 -15.32
C ALA A 414 16.40 14.77 -15.07
N ALA A 415 16.46 13.79 -15.97
CA ALA A 415 17.45 12.73 -15.92
C ALA A 415 18.88 13.29 -16.13
N PRO A 416 19.90 12.69 -15.48
CA PRO A 416 19.80 11.60 -14.52
C PRO A 416 19.29 12.05 -13.15
N PHE A 417 18.59 11.14 -12.46
CA PHE A 417 18.15 11.30 -11.08
C PHE A 417 19.24 10.90 -10.08
N PRO A 418 19.09 11.19 -8.78
CA PRO A 418 20.00 10.67 -7.77
C PRO A 418 20.04 9.14 -7.76
N GLU A 419 21.16 8.56 -7.34
CA GLU A 419 21.34 7.11 -7.23
C GLU A 419 20.32 6.49 -6.27
N LEU A 420 19.89 5.26 -6.54
CA LEU A 420 18.92 4.57 -5.68
C LEU A 420 19.56 4.25 -4.32
N PRO A 421 18.88 4.57 -3.20
CA PRO A 421 19.35 4.19 -1.88
C PRO A 421 19.51 2.66 -1.77
N ALA A 422 20.64 2.21 -1.22
CA ALA A 422 20.92 0.78 -1.04
C ALA A 422 19.84 0.05 -0.22
N ALA A 423 19.17 0.76 0.68
CA ALA A 423 18.10 0.22 1.53
C ALA A 423 16.84 -0.21 0.75
N LEU A 424 16.67 0.19 -0.52
CA LEU A 424 15.56 -0.27 -1.36
C LEU A 424 15.74 -1.71 -1.87
N ASN A 425 16.95 -2.28 -1.76
CA ASN A 425 17.24 -3.68 -2.14
C ASN A 425 16.76 -4.07 -3.56
N THR A 426 16.71 -3.12 -4.50
CA THR A 426 16.27 -3.34 -5.87
C THR A 426 17.22 -2.70 -6.88
N ASN A 427 17.26 -3.23 -8.10
CA ASN A 427 18.05 -2.70 -9.21
C ASN A 427 17.31 -1.59 -9.98
N GLN A 428 15.98 -1.58 -9.90
CA GLN A 428 15.12 -0.60 -10.54
C GLN A 428 13.99 -0.22 -9.58
N PHE A 429 13.57 1.02 -9.64
CA PHE A 429 12.50 1.53 -8.80
C PHE A 429 11.51 2.32 -9.66
N GLU A 430 10.26 1.88 -9.65
CA GLU A 430 9.15 2.56 -10.33
C GLU A 430 8.55 3.61 -9.40
N ILE A 431 8.51 4.86 -9.85
CA ILE A 431 7.98 6.00 -9.09
C ILE A 431 6.81 6.61 -9.86
N THR A 432 5.74 6.91 -9.14
CA THR A 432 4.64 7.72 -9.67
C THR A 432 4.80 9.17 -9.22
N VAL A 433 5.10 10.06 -10.16
CA VAL A 433 5.30 11.50 -9.90
C VAL A 433 4.10 12.31 -10.41
N PRO A 434 3.35 12.96 -9.52
CA PRO A 434 2.29 13.90 -9.89
C PRO A 434 2.90 15.27 -10.23
N ILE A 435 2.63 15.73 -11.45
CA ILE A 435 3.06 17.02 -11.99
C ILE A 435 1.84 17.93 -12.12
N THR A 436 1.72 18.91 -11.24
CA THR A 436 0.58 19.83 -11.20
C THR A 436 0.90 21.15 -11.89
N PHE A 437 0.11 21.51 -12.90
CA PHE A 437 0.14 22.79 -13.58
C PHE A 437 -0.98 23.67 -13.02
N LYS A 438 -0.61 24.75 -12.34
CA LYS A 438 -1.52 25.79 -11.84
C LYS A 438 -1.00 27.15 -12.25
N LEU A 439 -1.91 28.04 -12.61
CA LEU A 439 -1.65 29.44 -12.87
C LEU A 439 -1.50 30.16 -11.53
N GLN A 440 -0.56 31.11 -11.49
CA GLN A 440 -0.29 31.92 -10.30
C GLN A 440 -1.25 33.09 -10.18
#